data_AF-A0A8W8L0N4-F1
#
_entry.id   AF-A0A8W8L0N4-F1
#
_cell.length_a   1.000
_cell.length_b   1.000
_cell.length_c   1.000
_cell.angle_alpha   90.00
_cell.angle_beta   90.00
_cell.angle_gamma   90.00
#
_symmetry.space_group_name_H-M   'P 1'
#
loop_
_entity.id
_entity.type
_entity.pdbx_description
1 polymer ?
#
loop_
_entity_poly.entity_id
_entity_poly.type
_entity_poly.pdbx_seq_one_letter_code
_entity_poly.pdbx_strand_id
1 'polypeptide(L)'
;GDELGQWWSAIITVAINWLAGDEENAEAQYPMCDSFPQKLQQSDDPLPKAILVAYRARRNLLSNTHGSTHCIRQCDRAGRLLRESLKLSYAKQNEQIVQLLQLMVCDWLLTTRTELWEKNSKDENTTASQTEMIAFQQDLNSLRKLAQAHKNILSKVFLHEATARMMAGASPARTQQLLDRSIRRRHTSKTDKDGSEHSESDRDQAKALLMAGKHLPENMLPCNEDRIALISEASKMYESLGDKKSLQNCRQMIMQFEDKVSAQTVLC
;
A
#
# COMPACT_ATOMS: atom_id res chain seq x y z
N GLY A 1 -1.28 -32.77 -7.52
CA GLY A 1 -1.43 -31.55 -8.34
C GLY A 1 -0.06 -30.97 -8.56
N ASP A 2 0.13 -30.07 -9.53
CA ASP A 2 1.38 -29.31 -9.65
C ASP A 2 1.50 -28.34 -8.45
N GLU A 3 2.29 -28.73 -7.44
CA GLU A 3 2.49 -27.96 -6.21
C GLU A 3 3.03 -26.54 -6.49
N LEU A 4 3.82 -26.39 -7.56
CA LEU A 4 4.38 -25.09 -7.95
C LEU A 4 3.28 -24.15 -8.45
N GLY A 5 2.48 -24.62 -9.41
CA GLY A 5 1.34 -23.86 -9.93
C GLY A 5 0.31 -23.53 -8.85
N GLN A 6 0.04 -24.46 -7.93
CA GLN A 6 -0.86 -24.25 -6.80
C GLN A 6 -0.36 -23.14 -5.86
N TRP A 7 0.93 -23.12 -5.54
CA TRP A 7 1.51 -22.07 -4.70
C TRP A 7 1.42 -20.69 -5.36
N TRP A 8 1.80 -20.57 -6.63
CA TRP A 8 1.68 -19.31 -7.37
C TRP A 8 0.23 -18.83 -7.45
N SER A 9 -0.70 -19.74 -7.76
CA SER A 9 -2.13 -19.44 -7.79
C SER A 9 -2.64 -18.92 -6.44
N ALA A 10 -2.26 -19.57 -5.34
CA ALA A 10 -2.64 -19.14 -4.00
C ALA A 10 -2.09 -17.74 -3.66
N ILE A 11 -0.82 -17.46 -4.00
CA ILE A 11 -0.22 -16.12 -3.80
C ILE A 11 -0.99 -15.03 -4.55
N ILE A 12 -1.32 -15.26 -5.82
CA ILE A 12 -2.07 -14.29 -6.62
C ILE A 12 -3.50 -14.13 -6.09
N THR A 13 -4.13 -15.23 -5.66
CA THR A 13 -5.47 -15.21 -5.06
C THR A 13 -5.47 -14.40 -3.76
N VAL A 14 -4.47 -14.56 -2.89
CA VAL A 14 -4.29 -13.71 -1.70
C VAL A 14 -4.13 -12.24 -2.08
N ALA A 15 -3.33 -11.94 -3.11
CA ALA A 15 -3.14 -10.57 -3.56
C ALA A 15 -4.47 -9.91 -3.97
N ILE A 16 -5.28 -10.62 -4.76
CA ILE A 16 -6.59 -10.16 -5.22
C ILE A 16 -7.54 -9.95 -4.03
N ASN A 17 -7.61 -10.91 -3.11
CA ASN A 17 -8.49 -10.81 -1.95
C ASN A 17 -8.09 -9.69 -0.99
N TRP A 18 -6.78 -9.45 -0.79
CA TRP A 18 -6.30 -8.29 -0.06
C TRP A 18 -6.64 -6.97 -0.75
N LEU A 19 -6.66 -6.93 -2.08
CA LEU A 19 -7.14 -5.76 -2.82
C LEU A 19 -8.66 -5.57 -2.66
N ALA A 20 -9.44 -6.63 -2.58
CA ALA A 20 -10.89 -6.54 -2.32
C ALA A 20 -11.23 -6.28 -0.82
N GLY A 21 -10.22 -6.25 0.06
CA GLY A 21 -10.46 -6.21 1.50
C GLY A 21 -11.24 -7.43 2.00
N ASP A 22 -11.15 -8.56 1.30
CA ASP A 22 -11.84 -9.81 1.59
C ASP A 22 -10.90 -10.73 2.39
N GLU A 23 -10.83 -10.48 3.70
CA GLU A 23 -9.89 -11.17 4.58
C GLU A 23 -10.19 -12.66 4.70
N GLU A 24 -11.46 -13.06 4.72
CA GLU A 24 -11.88 -14.46 4.82
C GLU A 24 -11.36 -15.30 3.65
N ASN A 25 -11.56 -14.82 2.41
CA ASN A 25 -11.07 -15.52 1.23
C ASN A 25 -9.53 -15.46 1.10
N ALA A 26 -8.88 -14.42 1.63
CA ALA A 26 -7.42 -14.38 1.71
C ALA A 26 -6.89 -15.43 2.69
N GLU A 27 -7.49 -15.51 3.88
CA GLU A 27 -7.11 -16.44 4.95
C GLU A 27 -7.22 -17.90 4.53
N ALA A 28 -8.26 -18.23 3.75
CA ALA A 28 -8.45 -19.57 3.19
C ALA A 28 -7.25 -20.06 2.34
N GLN A 29 -6.46 -19.14 1.76
CA GLN A 29 -5.29 -19.48 0.94
C GLN A 29 -3.99 -19.60 1.74
N TYR A 30 -3.97 -19.18 3.00
CA TYR A 30 -2.74 -19.13 3.80
C TYR A 30 -2.02 -20.47 3.95
N PRO A 31 -2.71 -21.61 4.17
CA PRO A 31 -2.05 -22.92 4.25
C PRO A 31 -1.27 -23.27 2.98
N MET A 32 -1.81 -22.92 1.80
CA MET A 32 -1.14 -23.15 0.53
C MET A 32 0.04 -22.19 0.35
N CYS A 33 -0.12 -20.92 0.70
CA CYS A 33 0.96 -19.92 0.63
C CYS A 33 2.15 -20.26 1.55
N ASP A 34 1.88 -20.84 2.72
CA ASP A 34 2.92 -21.25 3.68
C ASP A 34 3.69 -22.50 3.24
N SER A 35 3.08 -23.34 2.40
CA SER A 35 3.66 -24.57 1.86
C SER A 35 4.62 -24.28 0.71
N PHE A 36 5.75 -23.62 1.02
CA PHE A 36 6.69 -23.13 0.02
C PHE A 36 7.38 -24.27 -0.75
N PRO A 37 7.19 -24.40 -2.08
CA PRO A 37 7.69 -25.52 -2.88
C PRO A 37 9.20 -25.71 -2.82
N GLN A 38 9.67 -26.97 -2.72
CA GLN A 38 11.10 -27.30 -2.63
C GLN A 38 11.91 -26.78 -3.84
N LYS A 39 11.32 -26.79 -5.05
CA LYS A 39 11.94 -26.22 -6.25
C LYS A 39 12.27 -24.73 -6.10
N LEU A 40 11.41 -23.97 -5.43
CA LEU A 40 11.63 -22.54 -5.17
C LEU A 40 12.60 -22.31 -4.01
N GLN A 41 12.69 -23.24 -3.06
CA GLN A 41 13.70 -23.20 -2.00
C GLN A 41 15.11 -23.33 -2.56
N GLN A 42 15.29 -24.28 -3.49
CA GLN A 42 16.56 -24.60 -4.15
C GLN A 42 16.92 -23.60 -5.26
N SER A 43 15.99 -22.76 -5.70
CA SER A 43 16.26 -21.72 -6.70
C SER A 43 17.16 -20.62 -6.15
N ASP A 44 18.09 -20.17 -6.99
CA ASP A 44 18.94 -18.99 -6.76
C ASP A 44 18.21 -17.67 -7.05
N ASP A 45 17.08 -17.72 -7.77
CA ASP A 45 16.24 -16.54 -7.97
C ASP A 45 15.70 -16.03 -6.61
N PRO A 46 16.01 -14.79 -6.20
CA PRO A 46 15.57 -14.25 -4.93
C PRO A 46 14.09 -13.87 -4.93
N LEU A 47 13.43 -13.73 -6.09
CA LEU A 47 12.06 -13.22 -6.19
C LEU A 47 11.01 -14.07 -5.46
N PRO A 48 10.95 -15.41 -5.63
CA PRO A 48 9.97 -16.23 -4.90
C PRO A 48 10.12 -16.14 -3.38
N LYS A 49 11.37 -16.04 -2.91
CA LYS A 49 11.70 -15.83 -1.49
C LYS A 49 11.28 -14.42 -1.03
N ALA A 50 11.46 -13.39 -1.87
CA ALA A 50 10.98 -12.04 -1.60
C ALA A 50 9.46 -12.00 -1.40
N ILE A 51 8.73 -12.66 -2.31
CA ILE A 51 7.27 -12.78 -2.28
C ILE A 51 6.81 -13.47 -1.01
N LEU A 52 7.36 -14.64 -0.68
CA LEU A 52 6.97 -15.39 0.52
C LEU A 52 7.18 -14.55 1.79
N VAL A 53 8.32 -13.86 1.90
CA VAL A 53 8.65 -13.08 3.10
C VAL A 53 7.80 -11.80 3.19
N ALA A 54 7.51 -11.14 2.07
CA ALA A 54 6.62 -9.97 2.03
C ALA A 54 5.16 -10.35 2.36
N TYR A 55 4.68 -11.46 1.79
CA TYR A 55 3.40 -12.06 2.13
C TYR A 55 3.28 -12.30 3.63
N ARG A 56 4.28 -12.96 4.24
CA ARG A 56 4.29 -13.21 5.69
C ARG A 56 4.28 -11.92 6.51
N ALA A 57 5.07 -10.92 6.12
CA ALA A 57 5.08 -9.62 6.80
C ALA A 57 3.68 -8.97 6.80
N ARG A 58 3.03 -8.96 5.65
CA ARG A 58 1.70 -8.37 5.47
C ARG A 58 0.64 -9.17 6.22
N ARG A 59 0.61 -10.49 6.08
CA ARG A 59 -0.29 -11.37 6.84
C ARG A 59 -0.15 -11.15 8.34
N ASN A 60 1.08 -11.18 8.86
CA ASN A 60 1.34 -11.06 10.30
C ASN A 60 0.90 -9.71 10.87
N LEU A 61 0.99 -8.64 10.07
CA LEU A 61 0.42 -7.35 10.42
C LEU A 61 -1.11 -7.41 10.50
N LEU A 62 -1.76 -7.99 9.49
CA LEU A 62 -3.22 -8.09 9.37
C LEU A 62 -3.84 -8.95 10.48
N SER A 63 -3.25 -10.12 10.76
CA SER A 63 -3.73 -11.04 11.80
C SER A 63 -3.38 -10.59 13.22
N ASN A 64 -2.57 -9.53 13.36
CA ASN A 64 -2.06 -9.03 14.65
C ASN A 64 -1.41 -10.11 15.54
N THR A 65 -0.89 -11.18 14.92
CA THR A 65 -0.35 -12.37 15.62
C THR A 65 1.07 -12.17 16.11
N HIS A 66 1.82 -11.26 15.48
CA HIS A 66 3.20 -10.96 15.83
C HIS A 66 3.39 -9.45 16.06
N GLY A 67 4.36 -9.10 16.91
CA GLY A 67 4.67 -7.69 17.19
C GLY A 67 5.28 -6.96 15.99
N SER A 68 5.10 -5.62 15.95
CA SER A 68 5.55 -4.75 14.86
C SER A 68 7.01 -4.98 14.45
N THR A 69 7.91 -5.18 15.42
CA THR A 69 9.34 -5.46 15.18
C THR A 69 9.57 -6.70 14.32
N HIS A 70 8.75 -7.74 14.49
CA HIS A 70 8.87 -8.96 13.68
C HIS A 70 8.50 -8.68 12.22
N CYS A 71 7.39 -7.97 11.99
CA CYS A 71 6.94 -7.59 10.65
C CYS A 71 7.95 -6.68 9.96
N ILE A 72 8.53 -5.71 10.67
CA ILE A 72 9.60 -4.83 10.14
C ILE A 72 10.80 -5.65 9.65
N ARG A 73 11.29 -6.61 10.45
CA ARG A 73 12.42 -7.46 10.05
C ARG A 73 12.10 -8.31 8.80
N GLN A 74 10.86 -8.78 8.67
CA GLN A 74 10.41 -9.49 7.47
C GLN A 74 10.38 -8.53 6.26
N CYS A 75 9.84 -7.32 6.41
CA CYS A 75 9.89 -6.30 5.35
C CYS A 75 11.34 -6.00 4.92
N ASP A 76 12.28 -5.84 5.86
CA ASP A 76 13.69 -5.56 5.53
C ASP A 76 14.34 -6.70 4.75
N ARG A 77 14.04 -7.96 5.12
CA ARG A 77 14.52 -9.14 4.40
C ARG A 77 13.92 -9.22 3.00
N ALA A 78 12.61 -9.05 2.87
CA ALA A 78 11.92 -9.07 1.58
C ALA A 78 12.41 -7.93 0.67
N GLY A 79 12.59 -6.72 1.19
CA GLY A 79 13.12 -5.57 0.44
C GLY A 79 14.54 -5.81 -0.08
N ARG A 80 15.41 -6.47 0.69
CA ARG A 80 16.74 -6.89 0.20
C ARG A 80 16.61 -7.88 -0.97
N LEU A 81 15.80 -8.93 -0.80
CA LEU A 81 15.58 -9.94 -1.85
C LEU A 81 14.98 -9.34 -3.13
N LEU A 82 14.02 -8.41 -3.00
CA LEU A 82 13.44 -7.67 -4.12
C LEU A 82 14.52 -6.88 -4.87
N ARG A 83 15.40 -6.17 -4.16
CA ARG A 83 16.50 -5.41 -4.78
C ARG A 83 17.51 -6.31 -5.49
N GLU A 84 17.77 -7.51 -4.98
CA GLU A 84 18.58 -8.49 -5.70
C GLU A 84 17.86 -9.00 -6.96
N SER A 85 16.55 -9.29 -6.89
CA SER A 85 15.76 -9.67 -8.07
C SER A 85 15.79 -8.58 -9.16
N LEU A 86 15.69 -7.32 -8.78
CA LEU A 86 15.75 -6.17 -9.71
C LEU A 86 17.10 -6.01 -10.42
N LYS A 87 18.16 -6.70 -9.97
CA LYS A 87 19.48 -6.71 -10.65
C LYS A 87 19.58 -7.83 -11.69
N LEU A 88 18.70 -8.83 -11.63
CA LEU A 88 18.74 -9.97 -12.52
C LEU A 88 18.11 -9.62 -13.88
N SER A 89 18.70 -10.19 -14.94
CA SER A 89 18.10 -10.18 -16.26
C SER A 89 17.27 -11.45 -16.44
N TYR A 90 15.99 -11.29 -16.70
CA TYR A 90 15.07 -12.39 -16.96
C TYR A 90 14.94 -12.63 -18.46
N ALA A 91 14.57 -13.84 -18.85
CA ALA A 91 14.26 -14.14 -20.25
C ALA A 91 13.12 -13.23 -20.73
N LYS A 92 13.22 -12.70 -21.95
CA LYS A 92 12.30 -11.67 -22.48
C LYS A 92 10.83 -12.06 -22.38
N GLN A 93 10.51 -13.34 -22.60
CA GLN A 93 9.14 -13.87 -22.48
C GLN A 93 8.58 -13.85 -21.05
N ASN A 94 9.44 -13.81 -20.03
CA ASN A 94 9.08 -13.82 -18.62
C ASN A 94 9.21 -12.43 -17.96
N GLU A 95 9.81 -11.46 -18.66
CA GLU A 95 10.16 -10.16 -18.08
C GLU A 95 8.93 -9.42 -17.53
N GLN A 96 7.83 -9.41 -18.28
CA GLN A 96 6.61 -8.71 -17.88
C GLN A 96 6.01 -9.30 -16.60
N ILE A 97 5.82 -10.62 -16.52
CA ILE A 97 5.24 -11.25 -15.33
C ILE A 97 6.15 -11.07 -14.11
N VAL A 98 7.47 -11.13 -14.30
CA VAL A 98 8.44 -10.88 -13.24
C VAL A 98 8.34 -9.45 -12.72
N GLN A 99 8.24 -8.45 -13.61
CA GLN A 99 8.08 -7.05 -13.21
C GLN A 99 6.77 -6.80 -12.46
N LEU A 100 5.67 -7.46 -12.85
CA LEU A 100 4.39 -7.40 -12.13
C LEU A 100 4.50 -8.01 -10.71
N LEU A 101 5.19 -9.13 -10.58
CA LEU A 101 5.46 -9.75 -9.27
C LEU A 101 6.38 -8.86 -8.40
N GLN A 102 7.42 -8.27 -8.98
CA GLN A 102 8.29 -7.31 -8.29
C GLN A 102 7.52 -6.08 -7.82
N LEU A 103 6.61 -5.57 -8.66
CA LEU A 103 5.70 -4.47 -8.32
C LEU A 103 4.79 -4.85 -7.15
N MET A 104 4.16 -6.03 -7.19
CA MET A 104 3.32 -6.53 -6.11
C MET A 104 4.07 -6.60 -4.78
N VAL A 105 5.29 -7.14 -4.77
CA VAL A 105 6.13 -7.18 -3.57
C VAL A 105 6.45 -5.77 -3.07
N CYS A 106 6.80 -4.86 -3.98
CA CYS A 106 7.12 -3.48 -3.63
C CYS A 106 5.92 -2.75 -3.01
N ASP A 107 4.72 -2.95 -3.56
CA ASP A 107 3.47 -2.39 -3.05
C ASP A 107 3.12 -2.93 -1.66
N TRP A 108 3.27 -4.25 -1.45
CA TRP A 108 3.09 -4.85 -0.13
C TRP A 108 4.09 -4.30 0.89
N LEU A 109 5.36 -4.16 0.53
CA LEU A 109 6.38 -3.60 1.43
C LEU A 109 6.05 -2.16 1.84
N LEU A 110 5.79 -1.29 0.88
CA LEU A 110 5.49 0.12 1.16
C LEU A 110 4.20 0.27 1.96
N THR A 111 3.15 -0.49 1.60
CA THR A 111 1.88 -0.45 2.32
C THR A 111 2.00 -1.01 3.74
N THR A 112 2.63 -2.17 3.93
CA THR A 112 2.84 -2.76 5.26
C THR A 112 3.71 -1.87 6.15
N ARG A 113 4.76 -1.22 5.62
CA ARG A 113 5.54 -0.25 6.39
C ARG A 113 4.75 1.00 6.77
N THR A 114 3.88 1.48 5.87
CA THR A 114 3.00 2.61 6.16
C THR A 114 2.06 2.28 7.32
N GLU A 115 1.37 1.14 7.25
CA GLU A 115 0.44 0.70 8.29
C GLU A 115 1.17 0.40 9.63
N LEU A 116 2.39 -0.14 9.59
CA LEU A 116 3.23 -0.33 10.79
C LEU A 116 3.63 1.01 11.43
N TRP A 117 4.01 2.00 10.62
CA TRP A 117 4.29 3.35 11.11
C TRP A 117 3.04 3.94 11.76
N GLU A 118 1.89 3.93 11.09
CA GLU A 118 0.63 4.44 11.63
C GLU A 118 0.24 3.74 12.94
N LYS A 119 0.43 2.41 13.03
CA LYS A 119 0.14 1.63 14.24
C LYS A 119 1.07 1.95 15.40
N ASN A 120 2.33 2.25 15.11
CA ASN A 120 3.34 2.56 16.12
C ASN A 120 3.31 4.04 16.54
N SER A 121 2.78 4.92 15.69
CA SER A 121 2.57 6.33 15.98
C SER A 121 1.46 6.49 17.01
N LYS A 122 1.82 6.96 18.21
CA LYS A 122 0.87 7.20 19.31
C LYS A 122 0.19 8.56 19.22
N ASP A 123 0.87 9.53 18.61
CA ASP A 123 0.39 10.91 18.41
C ASP A 123 0.46 11.29 16.92
N GLU A 124 -0.39 12.22 16.50
CA GLU A 124 -0.51 12.73 15.11
C GLU A 124 0.83 13.30 14.56
N ASN A 125 1.78 13.65 15.44
CA ASN A 125 3.09 14.21 15.07
C ASN A 125 4.25 13.19 15.16
N THR A 126 3.98 11.91 15.36
CA THR A 126 5.05 10.91 15.53
C THR A 126 5.71 10.58 14.18
N THR A 127 6.96 11.03 14.02
CA THR A 127 7.78 10.71 12.85
C THR A 127 8.39 9.31 12.95
N ALA A 128 8.61 8.67 11.80
CA ALA A 128 9.32 7.39 11.72
C ALA A 128 10.80 7.53 12.13
N SER A 129 11.38 6.46 12.65
CA SER A 129 12.81 6.43 12.98
C SER A 129 13.69 6.50 11.73
N GLN A 130 14.95 6.91 11.90
CA GLN A 130 15.92 6.98 10.79
C GLN A 130 16.05 5.64 10.04
N THR A 131 16.04 4.52 10.77
CA THR A 131 16.15 3.18 10.19
C THR A 131 14.92 2.81 9.36
N GLU A 132 13.72 3.11 9.86
CA GLU A 132 12.47 2.91 9.13
C GLU A 132 12.44 3.75 7.85
N MET A 133 12.88 5.02 7.93
CA MET A 133 12.97 5.92 6.78
C MET A 133 13.94 5.42 5.71
N ILE A 134 15.12 4.93 6.10
CA ILE A 134 16.09 4.36 5.15
C ILE A 134 15.47 3.17 4.42
N ALA A 135 14.83 2.27 5.16
CA ALA A 135 14.23 1.07 4.57
C ALA A 135 13.06 1.42 3.64
N PHE A 136 12.18 2.33 4.06
CA PHE A 136 11.08 2.83 3.22
C PHE A 136 11.59 3.48 1.93
N GLN A 137 12.63 4.31 2.03
CA GLN A 137 13.20 4.99 0.86
C GLN A 137 13.88 4.03 -0.11
N GLN A 138 14.49 2.95 0.39
CA GLN A 138 15.02 1.87 -0.46
C GLN A 138 13.92 1.15 -1.25
N ASP A 139 12.80 0.85 -0.60
CA ASP A 139 11.65 0.22 -1.25
C ASP A 139 10.99 1.18 -2.27
N LEU A 140 10.88 2.48 -1.93
CA LEU A 140 10.39 3.51 -2.87
C LEU A 140 11.32 3.67 -4.09
N ASN A 141 12.63 3.50 -3.92
CA ASN A 141 13.56 3.51 -5.05
C ASN A 141 13.37 2.28 -5.96
N SER A 142 13.04 1.12 -5.41
CA SER A 142 12.64 -0.06 -6.19
C SER A 142 11.39 0.22 -7.02
N LEU A 143 10.38 0.87 -6.43
CA LEU A 143 9.17 1.28 -7.14
C LEU A 143 9.47 2.26 -8.28
N ARG A 144 10.33 3.26 -8.03
CA ARG A 144 10.74 4.23 -9.07
C ARG A 144 11.43 3.55 -10.26
N LYS A 145 12.26 2.53 -10.02
CA LYS A 145 12.87 1.75 -11.10
C LYS A 145 11.82 1.03 -11.93
N LEU A 146 10.85 0.38 -11.29
CA LEU A 146 9.75 -0.31 -11.98
C LEU A 146 8.88 0.67 -12.79
N ALA A 147 8.63 1.88 -12.26
CA ALA A 147 7.87 2.91 -12.95
C ALA A 147 8.56 3.48 -14.21
N GLN A 148 9.87 3.25 -14.41
CA GLN A 148 10.54 3.60 -15.66
C GLN A 148 10.08 2.72 -16.82
N ALA A 149 9.75 1.45 -16.55
CA ALA A 149 9.21 0.51 -17.53
C ALA A 149 7.69 0.65 -17.67
N HIS A 150 7.00 1.04 -16.60
CA HIS A 150 5.53 1.02 -16.50
C HIS A 150 4.98 2.37 -16.01
N LYS A 151 4.61 3.25 -16.95
CA LYS A 151 4.16 4.63 -16.64
C LYS A 151 2.83 4.69 -15.88
N ASN A 152 2.01 3.65 -15.98
CA ASN A 152 0.76 3.51 -15.23
C ASN A 152 0.99 3.49 -13.70
N ILE A 153 2.19 3.14 -13.23
CA ILE A 153 2.54 3.07 -11.80
C ILE A 153 2.95 4.44 -11.20
N LEU A 154 3.06 5.50 -12.01
CA LEU A 154 3.53 6.80 -11.53
C LEU A 154 2.67 7.41 -10.41
N SER A 155 1.35 7.16 -10.42
CA SER A 155 0.44 7.58 -9.33
C SER A 155 0.85 7.02 -7.98
N LYS A 156 1.26 5.74 -7.96
CA LYS A 156 1.73 5.02 -6.78
C LYS A 156 3.07 5.56 -6.27
N VAL A 157 3.95 5.97 -7.19
CA VAL A 157 5.22 6.65 -6.81
C VAL A 157 4.92 7.96 -6.08
N PHE A 158 4.03 8.79 -6.60
CA PHE A 158 3.67 10.06 -5.95
C PHE A 158 3.01 9.85 -4.58
N LEU A 159 2.11 8.86 -4.49
CA LEU A 159 1.47 8.49 -3.24
C LEU A 159 2.49 8.10 -2.17
N HIS A 160 3.38 7.15 -2.47
CA HIS A 160 4.37 6.71 -1.48
C HIS A 160 5.47 7.75 -1.21
N GLU A 161 5.75 8.65 -2.16
CA GLU A 161 6.61 9.80 -1.88
C GLU A 161 5.94 10.78 -0.91
N ALA A 162 4.64 11.04 -1.06
CA ALA A 162 3.89 11.80 -0.07
C ALA A 162 3.91 11.10 1.30
N THR A 163 3.70 9.79 1.35
CA THR A 163 3.81 9.00 2.59
C THR A 163 5.18 9.12 3.24
N ALA A 164 6.27 8.98 2.48
CA ALA A 164 7.62 9.15 3.02
C ALA A 164 7.83 10.53 3.65
N ARG A 165 7.26 11.59 3.04
CA ARG A 165 7.32 12.94 3.60
C ARG A 165 6.54 13.09 4.90
N MET A 166 5.36 12.46 4.99
CA MET A 166 4.57 12.43 6.22
C MET A 166 5.30 11.68 7.33
N MET A 167 5.85 10.50 7.02
CA MET A 167 6.69 9.72 7.94
C MET A 167 7.89 10.53 8.46
N ALA A 168 8.49 11.37 7.61
CA ALA A 168 9.64 12.21 7.98
C ALA A 168 9.28 13.51 8.71
N GLY A 169 7.98 13.85 8.88
CA GLY A 169 7.56 15.15 9.39
C GLY A 169 7.98 16.33 8.49
N ALA A 170 8.12 16.10 7.18
CA ALA A 170 8.59 17.10 6.24
C ALA A 170 7.50 18.16 5.92
N SER A 171 7.91 19.29 5.35
CA SER A 171 7.02 20.41 5.00
C SER A 171 5.70 19.97 4.34
N PRO A 172 4.54 20.34 4.90
CA PRO A 172 3.21 19.91 4.46
C PRO A 172 2.83 20.32 3.03
N ALA A 173 3.21 21.54 2.59
CA ALA A 173 2.83 22.06 1.28
C ALA A 173 3.25 21.16 0.11
N ARG A 174 4.48 20.61 0.15
CA ARG A 174 4.96 19.70 -0.88
C ARG A 174 4.32 18.31 -0.79
N THR A 175 3.95 17.88 0.41
CA THR A 175 3.18 16.65 0.62
C THR A 175 1.80 16.78 -0.03
N GLN A 176 1.09 17.88 0.20
CA GLN A 176 -0.19 18.16 -0.44
C GLN A 176 -0.06 18.18 -1.97
N GLN A 177 0.96 18.84 -2.54
CA GLN A 177 1.18 18.84 -4.00
C GLN A 177 1.36 17.44 -4.59
N LEU A 178 2.00 16.52 -3.86
CA LEU A 178 2.17 15.13 -4.32
C LEU A 178 0.86 14.35 -4.24
N LEU A 179 0.09 14.52 -3.17
CA LEU A 179 -1.25 13.93 -3.04
C LEU A 179 -2.19 14.44 -4.13
N ASP A 180 -2.17 15.74 -4.39
CA ASP A 180 -2.91 16.38 -5.49
C ASP A 180 -2.59 15.76 -6.86
N ARG A 181 -1.33 15.37 -7.12
CA ARG A 181 -0.96 14.69 -8.37
C ARG A 181 -1.57 13.30 -8.50
N SER A 182 -1.73 12.59 -7.40
CA SER A 182 -2.45 11.31 -7.36
C SER A 182 -3.97 11.50 -7.47
N ILE A 183 -4.52 12.62 -6.99
CA ILE A 183 -5.97 12.93 -7.03
C ILE A 183 -6.41 13.48 -8.39
N ARG A 184 -5.64 14.39 -9.00
CA ARG A 184 -6.07 15.19 -10.16
C ARG A 184 -6.14 14.44 -11.49
N ARG A 185 -5.71 13.17 -11.58
CA ARG A 185 -5.76 12.40 -12.84
C ARG A 185 -7.18 12.30 -13.45
N ARG A 186 -8.24 12.63 -12.71
CA ARG A 186 -9.63 12.58 -13.20
C ARG A 186 -10.28 13.88 -13.70
N HIS A 187 -9.71 15.07 -13.49
CA HIS A 187 -10.39 16.28 -14.00
C HIS A 187 -10.24 16.52 -15.50
N THR A 188 -9.30 15.85 -16.19
CA THR A 188 -8.99 16.11 -17.61
C THR A 188 -9.26 14.94 -18.58
N SER A 189 -9.75 13.78 -18.13
CA SER A 189 -9.82 12.58 -18.98
C SER A 189 -11.10 11.75 -18.80
N LYS A 190 -12.28 12.41 -18.84
CA LYS A 190 -13.57 11.69 -18.90
C LYS A 190 -13.92 11.19 -20.32
N THR A 191 -13.03 11.31 -21.31
CA THR A 191 -13.34 11.01 -22.72
C THR A 191 -12.68 9.76 -23.31
N ASP A 192 -11.72 9.10 -22.65
CA ASP A 192 -11.05 7.94 -23.25
C ASP A 192 -11.50 6.61 -22.65
N LYS A 193 -12.23 5.85 -23.49
CA LYS A 193 -12.69 4.47 -23.30
C LYS A 193 -11.50 3.50 -23.42
N ASP A 194 -10.77 3.25 -22.34
CA ASP A 194 -9.90 2.06 -22.27
C ASP A 194 -9.82 1.48 -20.85
N GLY A 195 -10.85 0.73 -20.45
CA GLY A 195 -11.18 0.39 -19.06
C GLY A 195 -10.21 -0.52 -18.28
N SER A 196 -8.95 -0.68 -18.69
CA SER A 196 -7.96 -1.50 -17.99
C SER A 196 -6.97 -0.70 -17.12
N GLU A 197 -6.67 0.55 -17.48
CA GLU A 197 -5.76 1.42 -16.69
C GLU A 197 -6.50 2.20 -15.58
N HIS A 198 -7.83 2.21 -15.60
CA HIS A 198 -8.66 3.06 -14.74
C HIS A 198 -8.69 2.59 -13.28
N SER A 199 -8.71 1.28 -13.01
CA SER A 199 -8.98 0.74 -11.67
C SER A 199 -7.80 0.88 -10.68
N GLU A 200 -6.55 0.71 -11.14
CA GLU A 200 -5.37 0.89 -10.28
C GLU A 200 -5.14 2.36 -9.93
N SER A 201 -5.34 3.26 -10.90
CA SER A 201 -5.25 4.71 -10.67
C SER A 201 -6.34 5.20 -9.72
N ASP A 202 -7.56 4.63 -9.80
CA ASP A 202 -8.65 4.96 -8.88
C ASP A 202 -8.29 4.54 -7.44
N ARG A 203 -7.73 3.34 -7.25
CA ARG A 203 -7.31 2.88 -5.93
C ARG A 203 -6.24 3.77 -5.30
N ASP A 204 -5.23 4.14 -6.07
CA ASP A 204 -4.17 5.06 -5.61
C ASP A 204 -4.75 6.44 -5.25
N GLN A 205 -5.74 6.93 -6.02
CA GLN A 205 -6.45 8.17 -5.71
C GLN A 205 -7.27 8.07 -4.42
N ALA A 206 -8.03 6.98 -4.23
CA ALA A 206 -8.78 6.76 -2.99
C ALA A 206 -7.85 6.78 -1.77
N LYS A 207 -6.68 6.13 -1.90
CA LYS A 207 -5.66 6.11 -0.84
C LYS A 207 -5.02 7.48 -0.63
N ALA A 208 -4.80 8.26 -1.69
CA ALA A 208 -4.30 9.63 -1.57
C ALA A 208 -5.27 10.55 -0.82
N LEU A 209 -6.57 10.48 -1.13
CA LEU A 209 -7.63 11.20 -0.42
C LEU A 209 -7.67 10.81 1.06
N LEU A 210 -7.62 9.51 1.35
CA LEU A 210 -7.60 8.99 2.71
C LEU A 210 -6.37 9.50 3.50
N MET A 211 -5.18 9.43 2.90
CA MET A 211 -3.96 9.93 3.51
C MET A 211 -4.01 11.44 3.74
N ALA A 212 -4.59 12.21 2.81
CA ALA A 212 -4.76 13.66 2.94
C ALA A 212 -5.66 14.00 4.14
N GLY A 213 -6.85 13.39 4.22
CA GLY A 213 -7.80 13.63 5.31
C GLY A 213 -7.27 13.21 6.68
N LYS A 214 -6.46 12.15 6.73
CA LYS A 214 -5.90 11.60 7.96
C LYS A 214 -4.68 12.36 8.49
N HIS A 215 -3.75 12.76 7.63
CA HIS A 215 -2.40 13.13 8.07
C HIS A 215 -1.95 14.55 7.72
N LEU A 216 -2.65 15.27 6.84
CA LEU A 216 -2.29 16.67 6.62
C LEU A 216 -2.56 17.46 7.92
N PRO A 217 -1.67 18.39 8.30
CA PRO A 217 -1.79 19.13 9.55
C PRO A 217 -2.96 20.13 9.55
N GLU A 218 -3.40 20.52 10.74
CA GLU A 218 -4.51 21.45 10.96
C GLU A 218 -4.33 22.80 10.26
N ASN A 219 -3.10 23.30 10.11
CA ASN A 219 -2.87 24.56 9.39
C ASN A 219 -3.16 24.47 7.88
N MET A 220 -3.26 23.26 7.31
CA MET A 220 -3.67 23.05 5.91
C MET A 220 -5.12 22.59 5.79
N LEU A 221 -5.60 21.78 6.75
CA LEU A 221 -6.98 21.30 6.85
C LEU A 221 -7.49 21.56 8.28
N PRO A 222 -7.90 22.82 8.57
CA PRO A 222 -8.31 23.21 9.92
C PRO A 222 -9.70 22.69 10.28
N CYS A 223 -10.58 22.57 9.29
CA CYS A 223 -11.96 22.14 9.51
C CYS A 223 -12.05 20.61 9.40
N ASN A 224 -12.61 19.97 10.43
CA ASN A 224 -12.94 18.54 10.40
C ASN A 224 -13.92 18.20 9.26
N GLU A 225 -14.77 19.15 8.86
CA GLU A 225 -15.68 19.01 7.71
C GLU A 225 -14.91 18.76 6.40
N ASP A 226 -13.81 19.47 6.15
CA ASP A 226 -12.97 19.27 4.97
C ASP A 226 -12.29 17.89 4.99
N ARG A 227 -11.87 17.43 6.18
CA ARG A 227 -11.33 16.08 6.36
C ARG A 227 -12.38 15.00 6.09
N ILE A 228 -13.59 15.17 6.62
CA ILE A 228 -14.72 14.28 6.39
C ILE A 228 -15.06 14.25 4.90
N ALA A 229 -15.03 15.38 4.19
CA ALA A 229 -15.28 15.44 2.75
C ALA A 229 -14.28 14.59 1.95
N LEU A 230 -12.98 14.72 2.24
CA LEU A 230 -11.93 13.92 1.61
C LEU A 230 -12.10 12.42 1.88
N ILE A 231 -12.37 12.04 3.13
CA ILE A 231 -12.54 10.63 3.54
C ILE A 231 -13.85 10.06 2.97
N SER A 232 -14.90 10.88 2.84
CA SER A 232 -16.17 10.50 2.21
C SER A 232 -16.00 10.25 0.70
N GLU A 233 -15.19 11.06 0.02
CA GLU A 233 -14.84 10.80 -1.37
C GLU A 233 -14.04 9.49 -1.52
N ALA A 234 -13.03 9.26 -0.66
CA ALA A 234 -12.29 8.00 -0.62
C ALA A 234 -13.22 6.79 -0.38
N SER A 235 -14.17 6.92 0.55
CA SER A 235 -15.17 5.91 0.90
C SER A 235 -16.00 5.49 -0.32
N LYS A 236 -16.55 6.45 -1.08
CA LYS A 236 -17.31 6.18 -2.31
C LYS A 236 -16.48 5.44 -3.36
N MET A 237 -15.19 5.78 -3.46
CA MET A 237 -14.29 5.10 -4.38
C MET A 237 -14.02 3.66 -3.95
N TYR A 238 -13.72 3.41 -2.67
CA TYR A 238 -13.52 2.06 -2.16
C TYR A 238 -14.76 1.18 -2.31
N GLU A 239 -15.96 1.75 -2.14
CA GLU A 239 -17.21 1.06 -2.43
C GLU A 239 -17.30 0.64 -3.90
N SER A 240 -16.99 1.56 -4.83
CA SER A 240 -16.99 1.23 -6.27
C SER A 240 -15.92 0.19 -6.67
N LEU A 241 -14.80 0.15 -5.94
CA LEU A 241 -13.71 -0.80 -6.15
C LEU A 241 -13.97 -2.15 -5.45
N GLY A 242 -15.02 -2.26 -4.64
CA GLY A 242 -15.30 -3.45 -3.83
C GLY A 242 -14.31 -3.69 -2.69
N ASP A 243 -13.54 -2.69 -2.26
CA ASP A 243 -12.60 -2.80 -1.14
C ASP A 243 -13.34 -2.63 0.20
N LYS A 244 -13.84 -3.75 0.72
CA LYS A 244 -14.71 -3.78 1.91
C LYS A 244 -14.01 -3.24 3.16
N LYS A 245 -12.72 -3.56 3.32
CA LYS A 245 -11.93 -3.17 4.49
C LYS A 245 -11.63 -1.68 4.49
N SER A 246 -11.15 -1.14 3.37
CA SER A 246 -10.84 0.29 3.27
C SER A 246 -12.11 1.15 3.41
N LEU A 247 -13.24 0.68 2.87
CA LEU A 247 -14.55 1.29 3.06
C LEU A 247 -14.93 1.36 4.55
N GLN A 248 -14.81 0.26 5.28
CA GLN A 248 -15.11 0.22 6.71
C GLN A 248 -14.19 1.14 7.52
N ASN A 249 -12.90 1.17 7.20
CA ASN A 249 -11.94 2.08 7.84
C ASN A 249 -12.31 3.56 7.60
N CYS A 250 -12.74 3.91 6.39
CA CYS A 250 -13.21 5.27 6.10
C CYS A 250 -14.43 5.63 6.95
N ARG A 251 -15.42 4.73 7.06
CA ARG A 251 -16.62 4.93 7.88
C ARG A 251 -16.27 5.15 9.36
N GLN A 252 -15.37 4.36 9.91
CA GLN A 252 -14.91 4.52 11.30
C GLN A 252 -14.21 5.87 11.53
N MET A 253 -13.36 6.31 10.59
CA MET A 253 -12.70 7.61 10.71
C MET A 253 -13.68 8.78 10.59
N ILE A 254 -14.66 8.70 9.69
CA ILE A 254 -15.70 9.73 9.58
C ILE A 254 -16.42 9.91 10.92
N MET A 255 -16.87 8.81 11.54
CA MET A 255 -17.50 8.86 12.87
C MET A 255 -16.61 9.54 13.92
N GLN A 256 -15.31 9.23 13.95
CA GLN A 256 -14.37 9.86 14.89
C GLN A 256 -14.24 11.37 14.69
N PHE A 257 -14.27 11.85 13.45
CA PHE A 257 -14.22 13.28 13.16
C PHE A 257 -15.56 13.98 13.45
N GLU A 258 -16.69 13.32 13.19
CA GLU A 258 -18.03 13.84 13.52
C GLU A 258 -18.23 13.99 15.04
N ASP A 259 -17.71 13.06 15.83
CA ASP A 259 -17.71 13.15 17.30
C ASP A 259 -16.90 14.37 17.78
N LYS A 260 -15.74 14.64 17.15
CA LYS A 260 -14.92 15.82 17.45
C LYS A 260 -15.63 17.14 17.10
N VAL A 261 -16.36 17.19 15.98
CA VAL A 261 -17.18 18.36 15.57
C VAL A 261 -18.30 18.61 16.57
N SER A 262 -18.99 17.54 16.97
CA SER A 262 -20.09 17.61 17.94
C SER A 262 -19.60 18.11 19.30
N ALA A 263 -18.42 17.64 19.75
CA ALA A 263 -17.81 18.09 21.00
C ALA A 263 -17.39 19.57 20.98
N GLN A 264 -16.92 20.10 19.85
CA GLN A 264 -16.58 21.53 19.70
C GLN A 264 -17.81 22.43 19.72
N THR A 265 -18.94 21.95 19.20
CA THR A 265 -20.21 22.70 19.18
C THR A 265 -20.86 22.82 20.56
N VAL A 266 -20.63 21.87 21.47
CA VAL A 266 -21.19 21.87 22.84
C VAL A 266 -20.45 22.81 23.80
N LEU A 267 -19.25 23.28 23.43
CA LEU A 267 -18.41 24.16 24.25
C LEU A 267 -18.57 25.66 23.94
N CYS A 268 -19.56 26.05 23.11
CA CYS A 268 -19.89 27.44 22.78
C CYS A 268 -21.26 27.84 23.34
#